data_AF-A0AA96VLI1-F1
#
_entry.id   AF-A0AA96VLI1-F1
#
_cell.length_a   1.000
_cell.length_b   1.000
_cell.length_c   1.000
_cell.angle_alpha   90.00
_cell.angle_beta   90.00
_cell.angle_gamma   90.00
#
_symmetry.space_group_name_H-M   'P 1'
#
loop_
_entity.id
_entity.type
_entity.pdbx_description
1 polymer ?
#
loop_
_entity_poly.entity_id
_entity_poly.type
_entity_poly.pdbx_seq_one_letter_code
_entity_poly.pdbx_strand_id
1 'polypeptide(L)'
;MKRFLEVILEQVNIFLGNSKAPKTIEPDSKEEIKNNLELALYKKAAIHVIYNDRSFTGDIVKYDKERQRIIMKNFKRRVTSIINIQDIKKITLVPESVKNSQKQIKG
;
A
#
# COMPACT_ATOMS: atom_id res chain seq x y z
N MET A 1 33.27 16.40 -16.77
CA MET A 1 31.99 16.97 -16.29
C MET A 1 30.79 16.62 -17.16
N LYS A 2 30.89 16.58 -18.51
CA LYS A 2 29.76 16.22 -19.41
C LYS A 2 29.13 14.85 -19.11
N ARG A 3 29.95 13.81 -18.92
CA ARG A 3 29.48 12.45 -18.56
C ARG A 3 28.67 12.39 -17.26
N PHE A 4 29.02 13.23 -16.28
CA PHE A 4 28.28 13.28 -15.02
C PHE A 4 26.91 13.93 -15.21
N LEU A 5 26.84 15.00 -16.01
CA LEU A 5 25.56 15.63 -16.37
C LEU A 5 24.67 14.69 -17.19
N GLU A 6 25.26 13.89 -18.09
CA GLU A 6 24.54 12.87 -18.86
C GLU A 6 23.92 11.81 -17.94
N VAL A 7 24.68 11.30 -16.96
CA VAL A 7 24.18 10.33 -15.97
C VAL A 7 23.07 10.93 -15.10
N ILE A 8 23.23 12.18 -14.64
CA ILE A 8 22.19 12.87 -13.86
C ILE A 8 20.95 13.10 -14.72
N LEU A 9 21.10 13.48 -15.99
CA LEU A 9 19.98 13.70 -16.90
C LEU A 9 19.26 12.39 -17.24
N GLU A 10 20.00 11.29 -17.38
CA GLU A 10 19.45 9.94 -17.54
C GLU A 10 18.65 9.52 -16.30
N GLN A 11 19.20 9.73 -15.10
CA GLN A 11 18.50 9.47 -13.83
C GLN A 11 17.22 10.30 -13.70
N VAL A 12 17.28 11.57 -14.07
CA VAL A 12 16.13 12.48 -14.06
C VAL A 12 15.09 12.08 -15.11
N ASN A 13 15.50 11.64 -16.30
CA ASN A 13 14.59 11.12 -17.32
C ASN A 13 13.97 9.79 -16.93
N ILE A 14 14.69 8.91 -16.24
CA ILE A 14 14.15 7.67 -15.65
C ILE A 14 13.13 8.02 -14.55
N PHE A 15 13.44 9.02 -13.73
CA PHE A 15 12.57 9.48 -12.65
C PHE A 15 11.30 10.17 -13.17
N LEU A 16 11.42 11.01 -14.21
CA LEU A 16 10.33 11.76 -14.83
C LEU A 16 9.58 10.96 -15.90
N GLY A 17 10.18 9.93 -16.48
CA GLY A 17 9.66 9.12 -17.59
C GLY A 17 8.40 8.31 -17.28
N ASN A 18 7.84 8.44 -16.08
CA ASN A 18 6.53 7.91 -15.72
C ASN A 18 5.61 8.94 -15.04
N SER A 19 5.89 10.23 -15.19
CA SER A 19 4.98 11.31 -14.79
C SER A 19 3.82 11.46 -15.77
N LYS A 20 3.06 10.38 -15.97
CA LYS A 20 1.64 10.55 -16.32
C LYS A 20 1.04 11.37 -15.17
N ALA A 21 0.28 12.42 -15.51
CA ALA A 21 -0.58 13.17 -14.59
C ALA A 21 -1.12 12.24 -13.48
N PRO A 22 -1.23 12.68 -12.20
CA PRO A 22 -1.51 11.80 -11.08
C PRO A 22 -2.60 10.84 -11.50
N LYS A 23 -2.23 9.56 -11.71
CA LYS A 23 -3.16 8.57 -12.23
C LYS A 23 -4.31 8.59 -11.25
N THR A 24 -5.49 9.01 -11.72
CA THR A 24 -6.71 8.90 -10.93
C THR A 24 -6.69 7.49 -10.36
N ILE A 25 -6.73 7.36 -9.03
CA ILE A 25 -6.69 6.06 -8.39
C ILE A 25 -7.98 5.38 -8.78
N GLU A 26 -7.92 4.55 -9.82
CA GLU A 26 -9.03 3.71 -10.21
C GLU A 26 -9.32 2.77 -9.04
N PRO A 27 -10.55 2.81 -8.49
CA PRO A 27 -10.91 1.94 -7.40
C PRO A 27 -10.91 0.50 -7.91
N ASP A 28 -10.33 -0.39 -7.11
CA ASP A 28 -10.38 -1.82 -7.36
C ASP A 28 -11.85 -2.29 -7.30
N SER A 29 -12.20 -3.30 -8.09
CA SER A 29 -13.51 -3.94 -7.97
C SER A 29 -13.67 -4.63 -6.60
N LYS A 30 -14.92 -4.90 -6.19
CA LYS A 30 -15.17 -5.60 -4.92
C LYS A 30 -14.57 -7.00 -4.92
N GLU A 31 -14.58 -7.67 -6.07
CA GLU A 31 -13.99 -8.97 -6.30
C GLU A 31 -12.47 -8.92 -6.15
N GLU A 32 -11.81 -7.92 -6.75
CA GLU A 32 -10.37 -7.69 -6.60
C GLU A 32 -9.98 -7.41 -5.14
N ILE A 33 -10.75 -6.58 -4.44
CA ILE A 33 -10.50 -6.26 -3.03
C ILE A 33 -10.57 -7.54 -2.19
N LYS A 34 -11.60 -8.37 -2.42
CA LYS A 34 -11.77 -9.64 -1.70
C LYS A 34 -10.64 -10.62 -2.02
N ASN A 35 -10.31 -10.81 -3.29
CA ASN A 35 -9.27 -11.74 -3.72
C ASN A 35 -7.90 -11.35 -3.15
N ASN A 36 -7.54 -10.06 -3.22
CA ASN A 36 -6.29 -9.57 -2.68
C ASN A 36 -6.24 -9.65 -1.15
N LEU A 37 -7.36 -9.43 -0.47
CA LEU A 37 -7.45 -9.61 0.98
C LEU A 37 -7.26 -11.07 1.39
N GLU A 38 -7.93 -12.00 0.70
CA GLU A 38 -7.79 -13.44 0.94
C GLU A 38 -6.36 -13.92 0.67
N LEU A 39 -5.75 -13.43 -0.43
CA LEU A 39 -4.36 -13.71 -0.76
C LEU A 39 -3.40 -13.17 0.32
N ALA A 40 -3.65 -11.97 0.84
CA ALA A 40 -2.84 -11.38 1.90
C ALA A 40 -2.95 -12.17 3.21
N LEU A 41 -4.16 -12.60 3.58
CA LEU A 41 -4.38 -13.47 4.74
C LEU A 41 -3.67 -14.81 4.60
N TYR A 42 -3.77 -15.45 3.42
CA TYR A 42 -3.10 -16.71 3.12
C TYR A 42 -1.57 -16.59 3.24
N LYS A 43 -1.01 -15.53 2.64
CA LYS A 43 0.44 -15.27 2.66
C LYS A 43 0.95 -14.66 3.96
N LYS A 44 0.05 -14.29 4.90
CA LYS A 44 0.35 -13.46 6.07
C LYS A 44 1.12 -12.18 5.68
N ALA A 45 0.78 -11.64 4.51
CA ALA A 45 1.44 -10.47 3.94
C ALA A 45 0.87 -9.18 4.53
N ALA A 46 1.72 -8.18 4.63
CA ALA A 46 1.29 -6.82 4.89
C ALA A 46 0.55 -6.25 3.69
N ILE A 47 -0.35 -5.30 3.93
CA ILE A 47 -1.11 -4.64 2.86
C ILE A 47 -1.05 -3.12 2.99
N HIS A 48 -1.16 -2.47 1.84
CA HIS A 48 -1.46 -1.06 1.70
C HIS A 48 -2.92 -0.92 1.29
N VAL A 49 -3.69 -0.19 2.08
CA VAL A 49 -5.12 0.04 1.85
C VAL A 49 -5.35 1.52 1.67
N ILE A 50 -6.08 1.87 0.62
CA ILE A 50 -6.62 3.20 0.40
C ILE A 50 -8.11 3.11 0.67
N TYR A 51 -8.60 3.88 1.63
CA TYR A 51 -10.00 3.87 2.05
C TYR A 51 -10.44 5.30 2.38
N ASN A 52 -11.65 5.68 1.98
CA ASN A 52 -12.09 7.07 1.97
C ASN A 52 -10.99 7.95 1.33
N ASP A 53 -10.45 8.94 2.04
CA ASP A 53 -9.37 9.81 1.54
C ASP A 53 -8.06 9.63 2.32
N ARG A 54 -7.85 8.43 2.86
CA ARG A 54 -6.67 8.07 3.65
C ARG A 54 -6.01 6.80 3.12
N SER A 55 -4.72 6.68 3.39
CA SER A 55 -3.96 5.47 3.08
C SER A 55 -3.33 4.88 4.34
N PHE A 56 -3.20 3.56 4.36
CA PHE A 56 -2.75 2.82 5.53
C PHE A 56 -1.90 1.63 5.11
N THR A 57 -0.69 1.55 5.64
CA THR A 57 0.20 0.39 5.42
C THR A 57 0.39 -0.34 6.74
N GLY A 58 0.13 -1.64 6.75
CA GLY A 58 0.20 -2.40 7.98
C GLY A 58 -0.01 -3.89 7.82
N ASP A 59 0.12 -4.60 8.95
CA ASP A 59 -0.24 -6.01 9.06
C ASP A 59 -1.74 -6.12 9.33
N ILE A 60 -2.39 -7.13 8.73
CA ILE A 60 -3.77 -7.50 9.05
C ILE A 60 -3.75 -8.29 10.36
N VAL A 61 -4.45 -7.79 11.37
CA VAL A 61 -4.58 -8.45 12.68
C VAL A 61 -5.74 -9.41 12.68
N LYS A 62 -6.88 -9.00 12.11
CA LYS A 62 -8.11 -9.81 12.05
C LYS A 62 -8.98 -9.38 10.89
N TYR A 63 -9.65 -10.35 10.28
CA TYR A 63 -10.74 -10.11 9.33
C TYR A 63 -12.05 -10.62 9.92
N ASP A 64 -13.00 -9.72 10.15
CA ASP A 64 -14.37 -10.00 10.58
C ASP A 64 -15.26 -10.16 9.35
N LYS A 65 -15.54 -11.42 8.97
CA LYS A 65 -16.34 -11.77 7.81
C LYS A 65 -17.81 -11.43 7.98
N GLU A 66 -18.35 -11.50 9.20
CA GLU A 66 -19.77 -11.22 9.46
C GLU A 66 -20.06 -9.74 9.25
N ARG A 67 -19.18 -8.88 9.79
CA ARG A 67 -19.36 -7.43 9.72
C ARG A 67 -18.69 -6.79 8.50
N GLN A 68 -17.99 -7.59 7.69
CA GLN A 68 -17.20 -7.13 6.53
C GLN A 68 -16.20 -6.03 6.91
N ARG A 69 -15.37 -6.28 7.93
CA ARG A 69 -14.36 -5.31 8.44
C ARG A 69 -13.01 -5.95 8.65
N ILE A 70 -11.95 -5.19 8.43
CA ILE A 70 -10.57 -5.59 8.73
C ILE A 70 -10.01 -4.73 9.86
N ILE A 71 -9.25 -5.37 10.74
CA ILE A 71 -8.50 -4.74 11.82
C ILE A 71 -7.03 -4.79 11.40
N MET A 72 -6.41 -3.63 11.26
CA MET A 72 -5.03 -3.51 10.80
C MET A 72 -4.18 -2.71 11.79
N LYS A 73 -2.89 -3.08 11.90
CA LYS A 73 -1.91 -2.38 12.73
C LYS A 73 -0.91 -1.64 11.85
N ASN A 74 -0.80 -0.33 12.02
CA ASN A 74 0.08 0.50 11.20
C ASN A 74 1.56 0.28 11.56
N PHE A 75 2.44 0.36 10.57
CA PHE A 75 3.88 0.22 10.78
C PHE A 75 4.53 1.44 11.43
N LYS A 76 4.11 2.65 11.03
CA LYS A 76 4.73 3.91 11.45
C LYS A 76 4.14 4.41 12.76
N ARG A 77 2.82 4.40 12.85
CA ARG A 77 2.07 4.90 14.01
C ARG A 77 1.65 3.68 14.80
N ARG A 78 1.90 3.58 16.11
CA ARG A 78 1.47 2.43 16.93
C ARG A 78 -0.07 2.39 17.12
N VAL A 79 -0.81 2.60 16.04
CA VAL A 79 -2.26 2.75 15.98
C VAL A 79 -2.83 1.56 15.22
N THR A 80 -3.93 1.04 15.75
CA THR A 80 -4.74 0.00 15.10
C THR A 80 -5.98 0.68 14.54
N SER A 81 -6.39 0.31 13.33
CA SER A 81 -7.57 0.86 12.66
C SER A 81 -8.51 -0.24 12.22
N ILE A 82 -9.80 0.02 12.35
CA ILE A 82 -10.88 -0.83 11.87
C ILE A 82 -11.39 -0.20 10.57
N ILE A 83 -11.38 -0.95 9.48
CA ILE A 83 -11.72 -0.47 8.14
C ILE A 83 -12.84 -1.37 7.59
N ASN A 84 -13.96 -0.78 7.16
CA ASN A 84 -15.00 -1.55 6.47
C ASN A 84 -14.54 -1.86 5.05
N ILE A 85 -14.80 -3.07 4.56
CA ILE A 85 -14.44 -3.47 3.19
C ILE A 85 -15.10 -2.57 2.14
N GLN A 86 -16.31 -2.08 2.42
CA GLN A 86 -17.06 -1.20 1.51
C GLN A 86 -16.42 0.17 1.31
N ASP A 87 -15.64 0.64 2.29
CA ASP A 87 -14.97 1.95 2.24
C ASP A 87 -13.60 1.88 1.54
N ILE A 88 -13.14 0.67 1.21
CA ILE A 88 -11.86 0.44 0.56
C ILE A 88 -12.00 0.80 -0.92
N LYS A 89 -11.14 1.73 -1.36
CA LYS A 89 -10.96 2.06 -2.76
C LYS A 89 -9.92 1.15 -3.42
N LYS A 90 -8.88 0.75 -2.70
CA LYS A 90 -7.77 -0.05 -3.26
C LYS A 90 -7.03 -0.85 -2.20
N ILE A 91 -6.62 -2.07 -2.54
CA ILE A 91 -5.78 -2.92 -1.70
C ILE A 91 -4.59 -3.45 -2.48
N THR A 92 -3.41 -3.41 -1.87
CA THR A 92 -2.18 -3.89 -2.51
C THR A 92 -1.31 -4.62 -1.51
N LEU A 93 -0.81 -5.79 -1.89
CA LEU A 93 0.13 -6.54 -1.06
C LEU A 93 1.48 -5.80 -1.02
N VAL A 94 2.06 -5.71 0.17
CA VAL A 94 3.33 -5.02 0.39
C VAL A 94 4.45 -6.06 0.39
N PRO A 95 5.49 -5.88 -0.44
CA PRO A 95 6.66 -6.75 -0.41
C PRO A 95 7.36 -6.74 0.96
N GLU A 96 7.96 -7.87 1.35
CA GLU A 96 8.60 -8.02 2.67
C GLU A 96 9.77 -7.04 2.86
N SER A 97 10.47 -6.69 1.78
CA SER A 97 11.52 -5.66 1.78
C SER A 97 10.99 -4.30 2.28
N VAL A 98 9.82 -3.89 1.78
CA VAL A 98 9.17 -2.63 2.19
C VAL A 98 8.72 -2.70 3.64
N LYS A 99 8.18 -3.83 4.09
CA LYS A 99 7.79 -4.05 5.49
C LYS A 99 8.98 -3.88 6.43
N ASN A 100 10.14 -4.44 6.08
CA ASN A 100 11.37 -4.33 6.88
C ASN A 100 11.87 -2.89 6.95
N SER A 101 11.94 -2.17 5.83
CA SER A 101 12.37 -0.77 5.80
C SER A 101 11.46 0.14 6.63
N GLN A 102 10.14 -0.08 6.60
CA GLN A 102 9.20 0.76 7.35
C GLN A 102 9.24 0.52 8.87
N LYS A 103 9.65 -0.67 9.33
CA LYS A 103 9.82 -0.96 10.77
C LYS A 103 11.07 -0.32 11.37
N GLN A 104 12.08 -0.05 10.55
CA GLN A 104 13.35 0.54 10.99
C GLN A 104 13.28 2.06 11.18
N ILE A 105 12.24 2.72 10.66
CA ILE A 105 11.96 4.15 10.92
C ILE A 105 11.31 4.27 12.31
N LYS A 106 12.06 3.90 13.35
CA LYS A 106 11.82 4.36 14.73
C LYS A 106 12.85 5.44 14.99
N GLY A 107 12.56 6.64 14.49
CA GLY A 107 13.22 7.86 14.96
C GLY A 107 12.77 8.20 16.37
#